data_AF-A0A2I2A525-F1
#
_entry.id   AF-A0A2I2A525-F1
#
_cell.length_a   1.000
_cell.length_b   1.000
_cell.length_c   1.000
_cell.angle_alpha   90.00
_cell.angle_beta   90.00
_cell.angle_gamma   90.00
#
_symmetry.space_group_name_H-M   'P 1'
#
loop_
_entity.id
_entity.type
_entity.pdbx_description
1 polymer ?
#
loop_
_entity_poly.entity_id
_entity_poly.type
_entity_poly.pdbx_seq_one_letter_code
_entity_poly.pdbx_strand_id
1 'polypeptide(L)'
;MVVLKRVFIAWILAVGLVGCGGGGSDTTSALDSETPTLSASTNLVDSEAQATAASNFNPATDSALSYLNYLRAYVQLPAYVENATLLKSANAHLDYMLHHNALGHIEDPQNALYFTGKTPQNRTISAGYNWPGVSENISYNQSNFTGLIDELMTAVYHRMSLLDFQKDEIGIAYKESAVPNKDDDPVWSALVTNAGVSALETLCQAGGDGRIGYLCDNNARISADRYQSELDALAQKAADMVVWPAPNSQVLPTFYEETPDPLPDCKVSGNPVSVQVNPSKLADYTLLPDTFRLIEKVTGTEIVLNRVLSNVTDQPDAEAAHWKTTEKEWFAAFPQQRLKWQTLYEASFDYLYGGQTMTKTWQFLTPSLDGEMVTLYHNAQYDYHLGQTLYIYVPPENCTVNANKWTSNYEYDTQQTPELTVEVVDPQTLKLVARKVSQLSLTFTQTDLSGQEYMKTLKLNIR
;
A
#
# COMPACT_ATOMS: atom_id res chain seq x y z
N MET A 1 -28.08 -4.39 39.60
CA MET A 1 -26.86 -4.25 38.77
C MET A 1 -26.49 -5.65 38.32
N VAL A 2 -26.83 -6.01 37.07
CA VAL A 2 -26.52 -7.34 36.52
C VAL A 2 -25.21 -7.22 35.77
N VAL A 3 -24.18 -7.92 36.23
CA VAL A 3 -22.90 -8.02 35.52
C VAL A 3 -23.08 -9.07 34.43
N LEU A 4 -23.27 -8.65 33.18
CA LEU A 4 -23.26 -9.57 32.05
C LEU A 4 -21.87 -9.55 31.40
N LYS A 5 -21.10 -10.64 31.58
CA LYS A 5 -19.85 -10.87 30.84
C LYS A 5 -20.19 -11.22 29.39
N ARG A 6 -20.16 -10.23 28.49
CA ARG A 6 -20.12 -10.52 27.04
C ARG A 6 -18.72 -10.26 26.55
N VAL A 7 -18.00 -11.37 26.36
CA VAL A 7 -16.66 -11.38 25.81
C VAL A 7 -16.81 -11.33 24.28
N PHE A 8 -16.57 -10.15 23.69
CA PHE A 8 -16.25 -10.05 22.26
C PHE A 8 -14.75 -10.33 22.12
N ILE A 9 -14.39 -11.43 21.46
CA ILE A 9 -13.01 -11.74 21.06
C ILE A 9 -12.96 -11.60 19.55
N ALA A 10 -12.34 -10.53 19.07
CA ALA A 10 -11.94 -10.43 17.67
C ALA A 10 -10.51 -10.96 17.54
N TRP A 11 -10.29 -11.90 16.62
CA TRP A 11 -8.97 -12.43 16.28
C TRP A 11 -8.47 -11.71 15.02
N ILE A 12 -7.37 -10.97 15.14
CA ILE A 12 -6.64 -10.47 13.97
C ILE A 12 -5.35 -11.30 13.90
N LEU A 13 -5.31 -12.28 13.01
CA LEU A 13 -4.16 -13.17 12.80
C LEU A 13 -3.61 -12.98 11.38
N ALA A 14 -2.36 -12.55 11.27
CA ALA A 14 -1.55 -12.73 10.06
C ALA A 14 -0.89 -14.12 10.12
N VAL A 15 -1.17 -14.99 9.15
CA VAL A 15 -0.68 -16.38 9.11
C VAL A 15 0.46 -16.49 8.08
N GLY A 16 1.69 -16.69 8.54
CA GLY A 16 2.86 -16.94 7.69
C GLY A 16 3.20 -18.43 7.56
N LEU A 17 3.64 -18.85 6.36
CA LEU A 17 4.12 -20.20 6.04
C LEU A 17 5.63 -20.20 5.76
N VAL A 18 6.30 -21.29 6.17
CA VAL A 18 7.76 -21.48 6.18
C VAL A 18 8.22 -22.28 4.96
N GLY A 19 9.32 -21.86 4.30
CA GLY A 19 10.00 -22.58 3.23
C GLY A 19 11.52 -22.38 3.28
N CYS A 20 12.28 -23.44 3.02
CA CYS A 20 13.66 -23.66 3.47
C CYS A 20 14.69 -23.59 2.32
N GLY A 21 15.83 -22.92 2.57
CA GLY A 21 17.19 -23.44 2.34
C GLY A 21 17.85 -23.33 0.95
N GLY A 22 19.04 -22.70 0.91
CA GLY A 22 20.21 -23.32 0.23
C GLY A 22 21.09 -22.44 -0.68
N GLY A 23 22.07 -21.74 -0.09
CA GLY A 23 23.52 -21.77 -0.42
C GLY A 23 24.05 -21.44 -1.82
N GLY A 24 25.07 -20.55 -1.87
CA GLY A 24 26.09 -20.54 -2.94
C GLY A 24 26.73 -19.18 -3.17
N SER A 25 28.01 -19.05 -2.81
CA SER A 25 28.85 -17.85 -2.86
C SER A 25 29.47 -17.59 -4.24
N ASP A 26 29.76 -16.34 -4.60
CA ASP A 26 31.15 -15.84 -4.70
C ASP A 26 31.27 -14.40 -5.25
N THR A 27 32.09 -13.68 -4.51
CA THR A 27 32.77 -12.37 -4.60
C THR A 27 33.21 -11.85 -5.98
N THR A 28 32.80 -10.63 -6.34
CA THR A 28 33.54 -9.33 -6.37
C THR A 28 34.67 -9.15 -7.37
N SER A 29 34.61 -8.08 -8.17
CA SER A 29 35.64 -7.02 -8.14
C SER A 29 35.22 -5.79 -8.96
N ALA A 30 35.39 -4.63 -8.30
CA ALA A 30 35.15 -3.27 -8.75
C ALA A 30 36.18 -2.77 -9.77
N LEU A 31 35.91 -1.60 -10.37
CA LEU A 31 36.85 -0.45 -10.42
C LEU A 31 36.21 0.79 -11.08
N ASP A 32 36.11 1.85 -10.28
CA ASP A 32 36.42 3.28 -10.52
C ASP A 32 36.06 3.97 -11.84
N SER A 33 35.18 4.98 -11.85
CA SER A 33 35.34 6.38 -11.39
C SER A 33 35.82 7.31 -12.53
N GLU A 34 34.98 8.27 -12.94
CA GLU A 34 35.35 9.70 -13.06
C GLU A 34 34.12 10.55 -13.48
N THR A 35 33.86 11.61 -12.70
CA THR A 35 32.77 12.59 -12.85
C THR A 35 33.25 13.82 -13.63
N PRO A 36 32.34 14.54 -14.31
CA PRO A 36 32.39 16.00 -14.25
C PRO A 36 31.02 16.64 -13.92
N THR A 37 31.09 17.80 -13.28
CA THR A 37 30.03 18.62 -12.68
C THR A 37 29.61 19.81 -13.55
N LEU A 38 28.41 20.35 -13.25
CA LEU A 38 27.80 21.67 -13.56
C LEU A 38 26.86 21.76 -14.78
N SER A 39 25.66 22.37 -14.75
CA SER A 39 24.89 23.06 -13.69
C SER A 39 23.47 23.45 -14.11
N ALA A 40 22.52 23.32 -13.16
CA ALA A 40 21.30 24.12 -12.92
C ALA A 40 20.35 24.51 -14.08
N SER A 41 19.04 24.18 -13.94
CA SER A 41 18.02 25.14 -13.46
C SER A 41 16.58 24.70 -13.78
N THR A 42 15.75 24.64 -12.73
CA THR A 42 14.34 25.05 -12.64
C THR A 42 13.30 24.51 -13.63
N ASN A 43 12.42 23.64 -13.12
CA ASN A 43 10.98 23.74 -13.35
C ASN A 43 10.25 23.63 -12.01
N LEU A 44 10.31 24.70 -11.22
CA LEU A 44 9.28 25.01 -10.23
C LEU A 44 8.21 25.81 -10.96
N VAL A 45 7.27 25.12 -11.60
CA VAL A 45 6.10 25.75 -12.22
C VAL A 45 4.85 25.19 -11.54
N ASP A 46 4.34 26.01 -10.64
CA ASP A 46 2.93 26.23 -10.28
C ASP A 46 2.10 25.08 -9.70
N SER A 47 2.24 24.88 -8.39
CA SER A 47 1.44 23.96 -7.57
C SER A 47 -0.04 24.35 -7.43
N GLU A 48 -0.43 25.60 -7.70
CA GLU A 48 -1.80 26.07 -7.48
C GLU A 48 -2.76 25.73 -8.64
N ALA A 49 -2.29 25.74 -9.90
CA ALA A 49 -3.13 25.39 -11.04
C ALA A 49 -3.46 23.89 -11.11
N GLN A 50 -2.56 23.03 -10.62
CA GLN A 50 -2.66 21.56 -10.70
C GLN A 50 -3.51 20.94 -9.58
N ALA A 51 -3.70 21.64 -8.46
CA ALA A 51 -4.66 21.26 -7.41
C ALA A 51 -6.11 21.24 -7.91
N THR A 52 -6.44 22.01 -8.97
CA THR A 52 -7.83 22.13 -9.46
C THR A 52 -8.34 20.90 -10.21
N ALA A 53 -7.50 20.17 -10.94
CA ALA A 53 -7.88 18.91 -11.59
C ALA A 53 -7.99 17.74 -10.59
N ALA A 54 -7.28 17.83 -9.46
CA ALA A 54 -7.33 16.85 -8.39
C ALA A 54 -8.58 17.04 -7.49
N SER A 55 -9.04 18.28 -7.28
CA SER A 55 -9.99 18.61 -6.20
C SER A 55 -11.44 18.04 -6.24
N ASN A 56 -11.85 17.23 -7.23
CA ASN A 56 -13.27 16.84 -7.39
C ASN A 56 -13.57 15.33 -7.23
N PHE A 57 -12.70 14.55 -6.58
CA PHE A 57 -13.03 13.15 -6.29
C PHE A 57 -14.22 13.05 -5.33
N ASN A 58 -15.27 12.34 -5.74
CA ASN A 58 -16.43 12.02 -4.93
C ASN A 58 -16.57 10.49 -4.80
N PRO A 59 -16.25 9.91 -3.63
CA PRO A 59 -16.31 8.45 -3.43
C PRO A 59 -17.72 7.85 -3.60
N ALA A 60 -18.78 8.66 -3.60
CA ALA A 60 -20.15 8.19 -3.83
C ALA A 60 -20.50 8.04 -5.33
N THR A 61 -19.80 8.75 -6.22
CA THR A 61 -20.11 8.76 -7.66
C THR A 61 -18.96 8.27 -8.53
N ASP A 62 -17.74 8.28 -8.00
CA ASP A 62 -16.54 8.00 -8.77
C ASP A 62 -16.14 6.53 -8.67
N SER A 63 -15.48 6.04 -9.73
CA SER A 63 -15.00 4.67 -9.80
C SER A 63 -13.63 4.50 -9.13
N ALA A 64 -13.27 3.25 -8.83
CA ALA A 64 -11.92 2.90 -8.36
C ALA A 64 -10.83 3.37 -9.34
N LEU A 65 -11.09 3.30 -10.66
CA LEU A 65 -10.19 3.85 -11.68
C LEU A 65 -10.03 5.37 -11.57
N SER A 66 -11.12 6.09 -11.33
CA SER A 66 -11.09 7.55 -11.18
C SER A 66 -10.27 7.94 -9.95
N TYR A 67 -10.40 7.20 -8.84
CA TYR A 67 -9.58 7.42 -7.65
C TYR A 67 -8.09 7.14 -7.89
N LEU A 68 -7.75 6.00 -8.51
CA LEU A 68 -6.35 5.70 -8.83
C LEU A 68 -5.75 6.76 -9.76
N ASN A 69 -6.48 7.19 -10.78
CA ASN A 69 -6.03 8.25 -11.69
C ASN A 69 -5.90 9.61 -11.00
N TYR A 70 -6.74 9.90 -10.01
CA TYR A 70 -6.58 11.06 -9.13
C TYR A 70 -5.26 11.01 -8.36
N LEU A 71 -4.87 9.85 -7.81
CA LEU A 71 -3.57 9.68 -7.14
C LEU A 71 -2.39 9.79 -8.13
N ARG A 72 -2.52 9.20 -9.33
CA ARG A 72 -1.49 9.30 -10.40
C ARG A 72 -1.26 10.75 -10.85
N ALA A 73 -2.32 11.57 -10.86
CA ALA A 73 -2.20 12.98 -11.23
C ALA A 73 -1.34 13.79 -10.24
N TYR A 74 -1.39 13.51 -8.93
CA TYR A 74 -0.53 14.19 -7.93
C TYR A 74 0.95 14.03 -8.19
N VAL A 75 1.33 12.90 -8.77
CA VAL A 75 2.71 12.57 -9.12
C VAL A 75 3.01 12.74 -10.60
N GLN A 76 2.11 13.43 -11.32
CA GLN A 76 2.26 13.78 -12.74
C GLN A 76 2.49 12.55 -13.65
N LEU A 77 1.80 11.46 -13.33
CA LEU A 77 1.71 10.29 -14.18
C LEU A 77 0.47 10.39 -15.08
N PRO A 78 0.57 9.95 -16.36
CA PRO A 78 -0.60 9.81 -17.22
C PRO A 78 -1.67 8.91 -16.59
N ALA A 79 -2.93 9.25 -16.81
CA ALA A 79 -4.06 8.45 -16.38
C ALA A 79 -4.07 7.09 -17.10
N TYR A 80 -4.40 6.03 -16.37
CA TYR A 80 -4.75 4.74 -16.95
C TYR A 80 -6.07 4.83 -17.71
N VAL A 81 -6.15 4.11 -18.83
CA VAL A 81 -7.38 3.86 -19.57
C VAL A 81 -7.96 2.51 -19.16
N GLU A 82 -9.28 2.41 -19.01
CA GLU A 82 -9.91 1.12 -18.70
C GLU A 82 -9.80 0.14 -19.88
N ASN A 83 -9.36 -1.09 -19.60
CA ASN A 83 -9.36 -2.19 -20.56
C ASN A 83 -10.36 -3.28 -20.12
N ALA A 84 -11.37 -3.54 -20.95
CA ALA A 84 -12.44 -4.48 -20.65
C ALA A 84 -11.96 -5.94 -20.49
N THR A 85 -10.89 -6.34 -21.18
CA THR A 85 -10.32 -7.70 -21.08
C THR A 85 -9.56 -7.87 -19.77
N LEU A 86 -8.76 -6.88 -19.37
CA LEU A 86 -8.10 -6.88 -18.07
C LEU A 86 -9.12 -6.82 -16.92
N LEU A 87 -10.20 -6.04 -17.08
CA LEU A 87 -11.31 -5.97 -16.13
C LEU A 87 -12.04 -7.33 -16.01
N LYS A 88 -12.28 -8.02 -17.13
CA LYS A 88 -12.84 -9.38 -17.14
C LYS A 88 -11.96 -10.35 -16.35
N SER A 89 -10.64 -10.30 -16.55
CA SER A 89 -9.69 -11.14 -15.80
C SER A 89 -9.69 -10.81 -14.31
N ALA A 90 -9.67 -9.52 -13.96
CA ALA A 90 -9.71 -9.07 -12.57
C ALA A 90 -11.00 -9.52 -11.85
N ASN A 91 -12.17 -9.42 -12.51
CA ASN A 91 -13.43 -9.89 -11.94
C ASN A 91 -13.43 -11.40 -11.70
N ALA A 92 -12.91 -12.19 -12.64
CA ALA A 92 -12.86 -13.65 -12.48
C ALA A 92 -11.98 -14.05 -11.28
N HIS A 93 -10.82 -13.43 -11.13
CA HIS A 93 -9.93 -13.71 -10.00
C HIS A 93 -10.52 -13.24 -8.67
N LEU A 94 -11.17 -12.07 -8.66
CA LEU A 94 -11.89 -11.56 -7.51
C LEU A 94 -13.01 -12.52 -7.06
N ASP A 95 -13.80 -13.06 -7.99
CA ASP A 95 -14.86 -14.03 -7.69
C ASP A 95 -14.27 -15.37 -7.20
N TYR A 96 -13.12 -15.78 -7.74
CA TYR A 96 -12.37 -16.93 -7.23
C TYR A 96 -11.95 -16.73 -5.76
N MET A 97 -11.31 -15.61 -5.43
CA MET A 97 -10.86 -15.33 -4.07
C MET A 97 -12.02 -15.28 -3.06
N LEU A 98 -13.10 -14.56 -3.39
CA LEU A 98 -14.27 -14.42 -2.52
C LEU A 98 -15.06 -15.72 -2.36
N HIS A 99 -15.00 -16.63 -3.33
CA HIS A 99 -15.71 -17.91 -3.23
C HIS A 99 -14.92 -18.97 -2.47
N HIS A 100 -13.60 -19.02 -2.68
CA HIS A 100 -12.73 -20.06 -2.12
C HIS A 100 -12.01 -19.64 -0.84
N ASN A 101 -12.23 -18.41 -0.36
CA ASN A 101 -11.48 -17.79 0.73
C ASN A 101 -9.97 -17.90 0.51
N ALA A 102 -9.55 -17.67 -0.74
CA ALA A 102 -8.17 -17.77 -1.18
C ALA A 102 -7.55 -16.37 -1.24
N LEU A 103 -6.36 -16.23 -0.65
CA LEU A 103 -5.61 -14.98 -0.60
C LEU A 103 -4.38 -15.07 -1.52
N GLY A 104 -4.18 -14.04 -2.33
CA GLY A 104 -2.97 -13.85 -3.14
C GLY A 104 -3.14 -14.19 -4.61
N HIS A 105 -2.02 -14.11 -5.35
CA HIS A 105 -1.99 -14.07 -6.81
C HIS A 105 -2.23 -15.41 -7.52
N ILE A 106 -2.28 -16.52 -6.78
CA ILE A 106 -2.26 -17.87 -7.34
C ILE A 106 -3.60 -18.59 -7.19
N GLU A 107 -4.14 -19.10 -8.29
CA GLU A 107 -5.31 -20.00 -8.27
C GLU A 107 -4.89 -21.47 -8.26
N ASP A 108 -5.61 -22.30 -7.49
CA ASP A 108 -5.40 -23.75 -7.46
C ASP A 108 -6.25 -24.41 -8.56
N PRO A 109 -5.65 -25.12 -9.53
CA PRO A 109 -6.39 -25.83 -10.58
C PRO A 109 -7.32 -26.93 -10.06
N GLN A 110 -7.20 -27.35 -8.79
CA GLN A 110 -8.14 -28.29 -8.16
C GLN A 110 -9.51 -27.65 -7.86
N ASN A 111 -9.58 -26.31 -7.80
CA ASN A 111 -10.79 -25.56 -7.52
C ASN A 111 -11.46 -25.07 -8.81
N ALA A 112 -12.30 -25.90 -9.43
CA ALA A 112 -12.79 -25.63 -10.78
C ALA A 112 -13.73 -24.41 -10.93
N LEU A 113 -14.43 -23.99 -9.87
CA LEU A 113 -15.35 -22.84 -9.97
C LEU A 113 -14.55 -21.52 -9.98
N TYR A 114 -14.86 -20.63 -10.91
CA TYR A 114 -14.16 -19.36 -11.16
C TYR A 114 -12.67 -19.45 -11.55
N PHE A 115 -12.08 -20.64 -11.56
CA PHE A 115 -10.71 -20.83 -12.01
C PHE A 115 -10.59 -20.47 -13.49
N THR A 116 -9.71 -19.52 -13.77
CA THR A 116 -9.40 -19.06 -15.14
C THR A 116 -7.93 -19.20 -15.48
N GLY A 117 -7.07 -19.41 -14.48
CA GLY A 117 -5.64 -19.63 -14.68
C GLY A 117 -4.83 -19.49 -13.40
N LYS A 118 -3.77 -20.29 -13.28
CA LYS A 118 -2.93 -20.33 -12.06
C LYS A 118 -2.29 -18.99 -11.71
N THR A 119 -1.78 -18.24 -12.70
CA THR A 119 -1.04 -16.98 -12.49
C THR A 119 -1.80 -15.79 -13.11
N PRO A 120 -1.49 -14.53 -12.75
CA PRO A 120 -2.13 -13.36 -13.37
C PRO A 120 -2.01 -13.36 -14.90
N GLN A 121 -0.83 -13.75 -15.41
CA GLN A 121 -0.59 -13.95 -16.83
C GLN A 121 -1.55 -14.99 -17.44
N ASN A 122 -1.69 -16.17 -16.84
CA ASN A 122 -2.58 -17.21 -17.37
C ASN A 122 -4.05 -16.74 -17.40
N ARG A 123 -4.48 -15.98 -16.38
CA ARG A 123 -5.85 -15.46 -16.29
C ARG A 123 -6.14 -14.37 -17.32
N THR A 124 -5.20 -13.46 -17.53
CA THR A 124 -5.34 -12.39 -18.54
C THR A 124 -5.37 -12.96 -19.95
N ILE A 125 -4.52 -13.96 -20.23
CA ILE A 125 -4.54 -14.75 -21.48
C ILE A 125 -5.89 -15.45 -21.66
N SER A 126 -6.37 -16.17 -20.64
CA SER A 126 -7.69 -16.84 -20.65
C SER A 126 -8.85 -15.86 -20.88
N ALA A 127 -8.72 -14.61 -20.43
CA ALA A 127 -9.69 -13.56 -20.67
C ALA A 127 -9.65 -13.02 -22.12
N GLY A 128 -8.52 -13.17 -22.83
CA GLY A 128 -8.30 -12.77 -24.22
C GLY A 128 -7.21 -11.70 -24.41
N TYR A 129 -6.37 -11.44 -23.40
CA TYR A 129 -5.28 -10.46 -23.46
C TYR A 129 -3.98 -11.16 -23.88
N ASN A 130 -3.44 -10.80 -25.04
CA ASN A 130 -2.37 -11.55 -25.71
C ASN A 130 -0.96 -11.16 -25.23
N TRP A 131 -0.79 -9.94 -24.72
CA TRP A 131 0.48 -9.48 -24.14
C TRP A 131 0.68 -10.06 -22.73
N PRO A 132 1.73 -10.88 -22.49
CA PRO A 132 1.89 -11.56 -21.20
C PRO A 132 2.42 -10.67 -20.06
N GLY A 133 2.99 -9.50 -20.38
CA GLY A 133 3.62 -8.62 -19.39
C GLY A 133 2.59 -7.75 -18.66
N VAL A 134 1.82 -8.37 -17.78
CA VAL A 134 0.81 -7.72 -16.93
C VAL A 134 1.31 -7.59 -15.48
N SER A 135 0.86 -6.56 -14.78
CA SER A 135 1.04 -6.44 -13.33
C SER A 135 -0.28 -6.53 -12.60
N GLU A 136 -0.33 -7.33 -11.53
CA GLU A 136 -1.51 -7.47 -10.68
C GLU A 136 -1.27 -6.84 -9.31
N ASN A 137 -2.30 -6.22 -8.75
CA ASN A 137 -2.32 -5.81 -7.34
C ASN A 137 -3.61 -6.31 -6.70
N ILE A 138 -3.53 -6.75 -5.44
CA ILE A 138 -4.67 -7.29 -4.68
C ILE A 138 -4.70 -6.65 -3.30
N SER A 139 -5.86 -6.16 -2.89
CA SER A 139 -6.14 -5.78 -1.50
C SER A 139 -7.52 -6.31 -1.12
N TYR A 140 -7.78 -6.50 0.18
CA TYR A 140 -8.99 -7.12 0.69
C TYR A 140 -9.38 -6.60 2.08
N ASN A 141 -10.59 -6.94 2.52
CA ASN A 141 -11.12 -6.67 3.87
C ASN A 141 -11.19 -5.20 4.26
N GLN A 142 -11.56 -4.34 3.30
CA GLN A 142 -12.00 -2.97 3.54
C GLN A 142 -13.41 -2.70 3.01
N SER A 143 -14.10 -1.78 3.66
CA SER A 143 -15.52 -1.47 3.37
C SER A 143 -15.73 -0.69 2.07
N ASN A 144 -14.67 -0.21 1.44
CA ASN A 144 -14.74 0.62 0.25
C ASN A 144 -13.46 0.48 -0.58
N PHE A 145 -13.56 0.74 -1.88
CA PHE A 145 -12.43 0.64 -2.80
C PHE A 145 -11.33 1.69 -2.52
N THR A 146 -11.68 2.86 -1.95
CA THR A 146 -10.69 3.89 -1.62
C THR A 146 -9.72 3.41 -0.56
N GLY A 147 -10.21 2.75 0.49
CA GLY A 147 -9.39 2.16 1.53
C GLY A 147 -8.51 1.03 1.00
N LEU A 148 -9.03 0.19 0.11
CA LEU A 148 -8.23 -0.87 -0.55
C LEU A 148 -7.09 -0.28 -1.40
N ILE A 149 -7.37 0.79 -2.15
CA ILE A 149 -6.34 1.48 -2.92
C ILE A 149 -5.34 2.16 -1.98
N ASP A 150 -5.79 2.83 -0.92
CA ASP A 150 -4.91 3.50 0.03
C ASP A 150 -3.96 2.51 0.73
N GLU A 151 -4.42 1.31 1.07
CA GLU A 151 -3.59 0.23 1.59
C GLU A 151 -2.52 -0.21 0.59
N LEU A 152 -2.90 -0.45 -0.68
CA LEU A 152 -1.94 -0.74 -1.74
C LEU A 152 -0.92 0.39 -1.92
N MET A 153 -1.33 1.63 -1.69
CA MET A 153 -0.43 2.79 -1.74
C MET A 153 0.47 2.90 -0.50
N THR A 154 0.17 2.22 0.61
CA THR A 154 1.11 2.08 1.73
C THR A 154 2.16 1.00 1.47
N ALA A 155 1.81 -0.06 0.74
CA ALA A 155 2.66 -1.18 0.37
C ALA A 155 3.61 -0.80 -0.78
N VAL A 156 4.92 -0.93 -0.61
CA VAL A 156 5.90 -0.29 -1.51
C VAL A 156 5.93 -0.91 -2.89
N TYR A 157 5.92 -2.24 -2.99
CA TYR A 157 5.99 -2.94 -4.27
C TYR A 157 4.68 -2.77 -5.05
N HIS A 158 3.54 -2.85 -4.37
CA HIS A 158 2.22 -2.57 -4.98
C HIS A 158 2.10 -1.13 -5.44
N ARG A 159 2.51 -0.16 -4.62
CA ARG A 159 2.52 1.26 -4.97
C ARG A 159 3.38 1.54 -6.20
N MET A 160 4.57 0.95 -6.30
CA MET A 160 5.43 1.09 -7.48
C MET A 160 4.77 0.54 -8.75
N SER A 161 4.04 -0.58 -8.63
CA SER A 161 3.22 -1.16 -9.70
C SER A 161 2.05 -0.24 -10.12
N LEU A 162 1.36 0.38 -9.16
CA LEU A 162 0.26 1.32 -9.42
C LEU A 162 0.73 2.67 -9.97
N LEU A 163 1.92 3.12 -9.60
CA LEU A 163 2.58 4.35 -10.05
C LEU A 163 3.64 4.08 -11.14
N ASP A 164 3.40 3.06 -11.98
CA ASP A 164 4.30 2.70 -13.07
C ASP A 164 4.29 3.75 -14.20
N PHE A 165 5.47 4.04 -14.75
CA PHE A 165 5.71 4.97 -15.85
C PHE A 165 5.41 4.39 -17.24
N GLN A 166 5.40 3.05 -17.35
CA GLN A 166 5.45 2.30 -18.59
C GLN A 166 4.18 1.44 -18.80
N LYS A 167 3.11 1.70 -18.04
CA LYS A 167 1.79 1.11 -18.24
C LYS A 167 0.74 2.20 -18.45
N ASP A 168 -0.23 1.93 -19.31
CA ASP A 168 -1.23 2.92 -19.76
C ASP A 168 -2.67 2.41 -19.78
N GLU A 169 -2.89 1.12 -19.55
CA GLU A 169 -4.23 0.56 -19.41
C GLU A 169 -4.37 -0.36 -18.19
N ILE A 170 -5.59 -0.46 -17.67
CA ILE A 170 -5.88 -1.22 -16.45
C ILE A 170 -7.31 -1.76 -16.43
N GLY A 171 -7.53 -2.90 -15.79
CA GLY A 171 -8.83 -3.34 -15.31
C GLY A 171 -8.85 -3.36 -13.78
N ILE A 172 -9.88 -2.80 -13.16
CA ILE A 172 -10.04 -2.76 -11.70
C ILE A 172 -11.38 -3.36 -11.31
N ALA A 173 -11.36 -4.51 -10.63
CA ALA A 173 -12.53 -5.13 -10.05
C ALA A 173 -12.56 -4.87 -8.55
N TYR A 174 -13.74 -4.55 -8.01
CA TYR A 174 -13.98 -4.40 -6.58
C TYR A 174 -15.34 -5.00 -6.22
N LYS A 175 -15.39 -5.70 -5.08
CA LYS A 175 -16.64 -6.25 -4.54
C LYS A 175 -16.54 -6.38 -3.03
N GLU A 176 -17.62 -6.03 -2.36
CA GLU A 176 -17.88 -6.41 -0.98
C GLU A 176 -18.93 -7.53 -0.99
N SER A 177 -18.58 -8.65 -0.36
CA SER A 177 -19.48 -9.78 -0.14
C SER A 177 -20.29 -9.55 1.14
N ALA A 178 -21.59 -9.80 1.06
CA ALA A 178 -22.46 -9.80 2.23
C ALA A 178 -22.24 -11.09 3.04
N VAL A 179 -21.28 -11.07 3.96
CA VAL A 179 -21.02 -12.19 4.88
C VAL A 179 -21.75 -11.97 6.22
N PRO A 180 -22.24 -13.04 6.89
CA PRO A 180 -22.94 -12.91 8.18
C PRO A 180 -22.05 -12.35 9.30
N ASN A 181 -20.77 -12.71 9.29
CA ASN A 181 -19.77 -12.22 10.24
C ASN A 181 -18.42 -12.05 9.51
N LYS A 182 -17.90 -10.82 9.48
CA LYS A 182 -16.61 -10.48 8.86
C LYS A 182 -15.42 -11.04 9.63
N ASP A 183 -15.57 -11.34 10.91
CA ASP A 183 -14.51 -11.93 11.73
C ASP A 183 -14.30 -13.42 11.43
N ASP A 184 -15.32 -14.09 10.89
CA ASP A 184 -15.28 -15.53 10.57
C ASP A 184 -14.90 -15.80 9.10
N ASP A 185 -14.86 -14.76 8.26
CA ASP A 185 -14.59 -14.87 6.83
C ASP A 185 -13.24 -14.23 6.48
N PRO A 186 -12.25 -15.02 6.01
CA PRO A 186 -10.93 -14.49 5.66
C PRO A 186 -10.96 -13.41 4.57
N VAL A 187 -11.96 -13.42 3.67
CA VAL A 187 -12.05 -12.47 2.55
C VAL A 187 -13.50 -12.04 2.33
N TRP A 188 -13.91 -10.94 2.95
CA TRP A 188 -15.27 -10.42 2.81
C TRP A 188 -15.37 -9.24 1.84
N SER A 189 -14.24 -8.67 1.42
CA SER A 189 -14.17 -7.76 0.27
C SER A 189 -12.82 -7.90 -0.41
N ALA A 190 -12.75 -7.59 -1.70
CA ALA A 190 -11.52 -7.63 -2.47
C ALA A 190 -11.51 -6.56 -3.56
N LEU A 191 -10.31 -6.10 -3.91
CA LEU A 191 -10.01 -5.32 -5.10
C LEU A 191 -8.85 -5.98 -5.83
N VAL A 192 -9.03 -6.19 -7.13
CA VAL A 192 -8.00 -6.75 -8.03
C VAL A 192 -7.77 -5.74 -9.15
N THR A 193 -6.51 -5.39 -9.38
CA THR A 193 -6.10 -4.61 -10.55
C THR A 193 -5.24 -5.44 -11.48
N ASN A 194 -5.45 -5.35 -12.78
CA ASN A 194 -4.54 -5.88 -13.80
C ASN A 194 -4.18 -4.76 -14.75
N ALA A 195 -2.89 -4.38 -14.82
CA ALA A 195 -2.40 -3.31 -15.69
C ALA A 195 -1.50 -3.86 -16.80
N GLY A 196 -1.54 -3.21 -17.96
CA GLY A 196 -0.82 -3.62 -19.17
C GLY A 196 -0.37 -2.44 -20.03
N VAL A 197 0.03 -2.76 -21.26
CA VAL A 197 0.54 -1.80 -22.24
C VAL A 197 -0.26 -1.93 -23.53
N SER A 198 -1.10 -0.93 -23.80
CA SER A 198 -2.09 -0.97 -24.88
C SER A 198 -1.46 -1.17 -26.26
N ALA A 199 -0.30 -0.55 -26.50
CA ALA A 199 0.44 -0.67 -27.75
C ALA A 199 1.00 -2.09 -27.95
N LEU A 200 1.49 -2.74 -26.89
CA LEU A 200 2.01 -4.11 -26.97
C LEU A 200 0.89 -5.12 -27.20
N GLU A 201 -0.26 -4.94 -26.54
CA GLU A 201 -1.44 -5.76 -26.81
C GLU A 201 -1.90 -5.61 -28.27
N THR A 202 -1.95 -4.37 -28.79
CA THR A 202 -2.31 -4.11 -30.18
C THR A 202 -1.34 -4.78 -31.16
N LEU A 203 -0.03 -4.76 -30.88
CA LEU A 203 0.97 -5.45 -31.67
C LEU A 203 0.79 -6.97 -31.64
N CYS A 204 0.51 -7.55 -30.47
CA CYS A 204 0.20 -8.97 -30.37
C CYS A 204 -1.02 -9.34 -31.21
N GLN A 205 -2.11 -8.57 -31.13
CA GLN A 205 -3.33 -8.79 -31.93
C GLN A 205 -3.08 -8.68 -33.44
N ALA A 206 -2.14 -7.82 -33.86
CA ALA A 206 -1.77 -7.64 -35.26
C ALA A 206 -0.83 -8.74 -35.81
N GLY A 207 -0.40 -9.70 -34.99
CA GLY A 207 0.52 -10.77 -35.39
C GLY A 207 2.00 -10.46 -35.13
N GLY A 208 2.29 -9.39 -34.39
CA GLY A 208 3.65 -8.95 -34.07
C GLY A 208 4.34 -8.22 -35.23
N ASP A 209 5.56 -7.76 -35.00
CA ASP A 209 6.39 -7.02 -35.97
C ASP A 209 7.74 -7.71 -36.25
N GLY A 210 8.08 -8.75 -35.49
CA GLY A 210 9.41 -9.39 -35.52
C GLY A 210 9.37 -10.90 -35.71
N ARG A 211 10.52 -11.47 -36.09
CA ARG A 211 10.76 -12.93 -36.07
C ARG A 211 11.41 -13.42 -34.78
N ILE A 212 12.04 -12.51 -34.04
CA ILE A 212 12.69 -12.71 -32.74
C ILE A 212 12.22 -11.60 -31.81
N GLY A 213 12.27 -11.85 -30.50
CA GLY A 213 11.85 -10.89 -29.48
C GLY A 213 10.83 -11.47 -28.51
N TYR A 214 10.09 -10.59 -27.84
CA TYR A 214 9.12 -10.93 -26.80
C TYR A 214 7.94 -11.69 -27.40
N LEU A 215 7.54 -12.78 -26.74
CA LEU A 215 6.53 -13.71 -27.22
C LEU A 215 5.14 -13.30 -26.71
N CYS A 216 4.20 -13.12 -27.62
CA CYS A 216 2.77 -13.02 -27.31
C CYS A 216 2.16 -14.41 -27.13
N ASP A 217 1.00 -14.50 -26.47
CA ASP A 217 0.29 -15.78 -26.29
C ASP A 217 -0.09 -16.46 -27.62
N ASN A 218 -0.48 -15.66 -28.62
CA ASN A 218 -0.81 -16.15 -29.96
C ASN A 218 0.42 -16.54 -30.82
N ASN A 219 1.60 -16.69 -30.22
CA ASN A 219 2.89 -16.96 -30.85
C ASN A 219 3.44 -15.84 -31.76
N ALA A 220 2.78 -14.68 -31.83
CA ALA A 220 3.36 -13.49 -32.41
C ALA A 220 4.60 -13.05 -31.63
N ARG A 221 5.50 -12.32 -32.30
CA ARG A 221 6.71 -11.78 -31.67
C ARG A 221 6.80 -10.29 -31.87
N ILE A 222 7.08 -9.60 -30.76
CA ILE A 222 7.38 -8.17 -30.75
C ILE A 222 8.90 -8.01 -30.70
N SER A 223 9.47 -7.30 -31.66
CA SER A 223 10.91 -7.02 -31.69
C SER A 223 11.36 -6.26 -30.44
N ALA A 224 12.59 -6.50 -29.98
CA ALA A 224 13.10 -5.84 -28.77
C ALA A 224 13.12 -4.31 -28.90
N ASP A 225 13.52 -3.80 -30.07
CA ASP A 225 13.51 -2.37 -30.38
C ASP A 225 12.11 -1.79 -30.31
N ARG A 226 11.11 -2.50 -30.86
CA ARG A 226 9.72 -2.04 -30.80
C ARG A 226 9.20 -2.03 -29.39
N TYR A 227 9.41 -3.12 -28.65
CA TYR A 227 9.04 -3.22 -27.23
C TYR A 227 9.59 -2.03 -26.44
N GLN A 228 10.89 -1.77 -26.53
CA GLN A 228 11.52 -0.66 -25.82
C GLN A 228 10.95 0.69 -26.25
N SER A 229 10.75 0.91 -27.55
CA SER A 229 10.22 2.17 -28.06
C SER A 229 8.81 2.50 -27.55
N GLU A 230 7.96 1.49 -27.36
CA GLU A 230 6.61 1.69 -26.82
C GLU A 230 6.65 2.03 -25.33
N LEU A 231 7.51 1.36 -24.55
CA LEU A 231 7.68 1.69 -23.14
C LEU A 231 8.28 3.09 -22.95
N ASP A 232 9.28 3.45 -23.75
CA ASP A 232 9.89 4.78 -23.72
C ASP A 232 8.88 5.87 -24.08
N ALA A 233 8.01 5.62 -25.06
CA ALA A 233 6.96 6.57 -25.46
C ALA A 233 5.94 6.83 -24.34
N LEU A 234 5.69 5.87 -23.45
CA LEU A 234 4.88 6.06 -22.25
C LEU A 234 5.66 6.84 -21.18
N ALA A 235 6.88 6.41 -20.91
CA ALA A 235 7.75 7.02 -19.91
C ALA A 235 8.00 8.52 -20.20
N GLN A 236 8.18 8.91 -21.47
CA GLN A 236 8.39 10.30 -21.89
C GLN A 236 7.21 11.24 -21.62
N LYS A 237 6.00 10.72 -21.36
CA LYS A 237 4.81 11.52 -21.06
C LYS A 237 4.66 11.85 -19.58
N ALA A 238 5.49 11.24 -18.72
CA ALA A 238 5.44 11.39 -17.27
C ALA A 238 6.54 12.34 -16.75
N ALA A 239 6.40 12.78 -15.50
CA ALA A 239 7.45 13.53 -14.81
C ALA A 239 8.76 12.73 -14.72
N ASP A 240 9.88 13.44 -14.54
CA ASP A 240 11.21 12.83 -14.43
C ASP A 240 11.36 11.91 -13.21
N MET A 241 10.53 12.13 -12.18
CA MET A 241 10.57 11.41 -10.91
C MET A 241 9.22 11.45 -10.22
N VAL A 242 8.86 10.33 -9.58
CA VAL A 242 7.70 10.18 -8.71
C VAL A 242 8.17 10.12 -7.26
N VAL A 243 7.54 10.90 -6.38
CA VAL A 243 7.71 10.78 -4.92
C VAL A 243 6.38 10.43 -4.29
N TRP A 244 6.40 9.54 -3.29
CA TRP A 244 5.22 9.17 -2.52
C TRP A 244 5.56 9.11 -1.01
N PRO A 245 4.71 9.59 -0.09
CA PRO A 245 3.47 10.33 -0.31
C PRO A 245 3.68 11.55 -1.21
N ALA A 246 2.71 11.83 -2.08
CA ALA A 246 2.85 12.91 -3.04
C ALA A 246 2.84 14.29 -2.35
N PRO A 247 3.44 15.33 -2.95
CA PRO A 247 3.41 16.68 -2.38
C PRO A 247 1.97 17.15 -2.11
N ASN A 248 1.74 17.68 -0.91
CA ASN A 248 0.44 18.17 -0.43
C ASN A 248 -0.69 17.11 -0.43
N SER A 249 -0.34 15.83 -0.44
CA SER A 249 -1.29 14.74 -0.32
C SER A 249 -1.56 14.36 1.13
N GLN A 250 -2.63 13.58 1.31
CA GLN A 250 -2.97 12.94 2.57
C GLN A 250 -2.84 11.42 2.41
N VAL A 251 -2.17 10.76 3.35
CA VAL A 251 -1.95 9.29 3.32
C VAL A 251 -2.18 8.66 4.68
N LEU A 252 -2.50 7.37 4.68
CA LEU A 252 -2.57 6.59 5.92
C LEU A 252 -1.24 6.69 6.69
N PRO A 253 -1.26 6.70 8.03
CA PRO A 253 -0.05 6.90 8.84
C PRO A 253 0.86 5.67 8.97
N THR A 254 0.38 4.50 8.56
CA THR A 254 0.96 3.22 8.96
C THR A 254 1.11 2.29 7.77
N PHE A 255 2.09 1.40 7.86
CA PHE A 255 2.26 0.21 7.03
C PHE A 255 2.27 -1.02 7.95
N TYR A 256 1.71 -2.12 7.47
CA TYR A 256 1.62 -3.37 8.24
C TYR A 256 2.40 -4.49 7.57
N GLU A 257 1.88 -4.97 6.45
CA GLU A 257 2.43 -6.13 5.75
C GLU A 257 2.25 -5.99 4.24
N GLU A 258 3.09 -6.72 3.52
CA GLU A 258 3.08 -6.83 2.07
C GLU A 258 3.69 -8.20 1.71
N THR A 259 3.37 -8.72 0.54
CA THR A 259 4.09 -9.86 -0.05
C THR A 259 4.54 -9.45 -1.45
N PRO A 260 5.85 -9.49 -1.77
CA PRO A 260 6.98 -9.80 -0.89
C PRO A 260 7.12 -8.86 0.32
N ASP A 261 7.69 -9.33 1.44
CA ASP A 261 7.76 -8.57 2.70
C ASP A 261 9.00 -7.63 2.76
N PRO A 262 8.84 -6.30 2.71
CA PRO A 262 9.98 -5.37 2.84
C PRO A 262 10.53 -5.28 4.28
N LEU A 263 9.79 -5.75 5.28
CA LEU A 263 10.11 -5.67 6.72
C LEU A 263 9.79 -7.00 7.46
N PRO A 264 10.44 -8.13 7.12
CA PRO A 264 10.15 -9.42 7.75
C PRO A 264 10.36 -9.44 9.28
N ASP A 265 11.24 -8.57 9.76
CA ASP A 265 11.61 -8.34 11.15
C ASP A 265 10.74 -7.30 11.89
N CYS A 266 9.85 -6.57 11.20
CA CYS A 266 8.94 -5.61 11.80
C CYS A 266 7.56 -5.65 11.13
N LYS A 267 6.51 -6.00 11.88
CA LYS A 267 5.13 -6.15 11.41
C LYS A 267 4.27 -4.88 11.47
N VAL A 268 4.90 -3.78 11.89
CA VAL A 268 4.29 -2.46 11.81
C VAL A 268 5.37 -1.39 11.69
N SER A 269 5.14 -0.44 10.80
CA SER A 269 5.99 0.72 10.58
C SER A 269 5.14 1.94 10.20
N GLY A 270 5.76 3.12 10.12
CA GLY A 270 5.07 4.27 9.51
C GLY A 270 4.90 4.06 8.01
N ASN A 271 3.95 4.77 7.40
CA ASN A 271 3.79 4.71 5.95
C ASN A 271 5.11 5.08 5.26
N PRO A 272 5.67 4.19 4.43
CA PRO A 272 6.98 4.40 3.86
C PRO A 272 6.97 5.52 2.82
N VAL A 273 8.06 6.28 2.80
CA VAL A 273 8.29 7.33 1.80
C VAL A 273 9.15 6.75 0.70
N SER A 274 8.71 6.81 -0.55
CA SER A 274 9.42 6.26 -1.70
C SER A 274 9.65 7.28 -2.79
N VAL A 275 10.70 7.03 -3.58
CA VAL A 275 11.09 7.80 -4.74
C VAL A 275 11.39 6.83 -5.87
N GLN A 276 10.91 7.15 -7.07
CA GLN A 276 11.19 6.42 -8.31
C GLN A 276 11.63 7.40 -9.38
N VAL A 277 12.74 7.13 -10.04
CA VAL A 277 13.15 7.87 -11.24
C VAL A 277 12.45 7.27 -12.44
N ASN A 278 11.98 8.13 -13.34
CA ASN A 278 11.42 7.74 -14.61
C ASN A 278 12.45 6.94 -15.43
N PRO A 279 12.11 5.76 -15.98
CA PRO A 279 13.04 4.96 -16.79
C PRO A 279 13.70 5.74 -17.95
N SER A 280 13.02 6.72 -18.52
CA SER A 280 13.57 7.57 -19.59
C SER A 280 14.63 8.58 -19.12
N LYS A 281 14.89 8.65 -17.81
CA LYS A 281 15.77 9.63 -17.13
C LYS A 281 16.86 8.99 -16.29
N LEU A 282 17.00 7.66 -16.30
CA LEU A 282 17.98 6.96 -15.46
C LEU A 282 19.42 7.40 -15.69
N ALA A 283 19.76 7.86 -16.91
CA ALA A 283 21.10 8.37 -17.21
C ALA A 283 21.40 9.73 -16.54
N ASP A 284 20.36 10.50 -16.20
CA ASP A 284 20.50 11.86 -15.69
C ASP A 284 20.47 11.93 -14.16
N TYR A 285 19.86 10.94 -13.50
CA TYR A 285 19.59 10.94 -12.07
C TYR A 285 20.29 9.79 -11.34
N THR A 286 20.83 10.08 -10.17
CA THR A 286 21.25 9.06 -9.19
C THR A 286 20.73 9.47 -7.82
N LEU A 287 19.94 8.63 -7.17
CA LEU A 287 19.41 8.93 -5.84
C LEU A 287 20.50 8.72 -4.79
N LEU A 288 20.45 9.48 -3.69
CA LEU A 288 21.33 9.28 -2.52
C LEU A 288 20.48 8.90 -1.30
N PRO A 289 19.99 7.65 -1.20
CA PRO A 289 18.99 7.26 -0.20
C PRO A 289 19.46 7.47 1.25
N ASP A 290 20.77 7.37 1.51
CA ASP A 290 21.38 7.58 2.84
C ASP A 290 21.23 9.03 3.36
N THR A 291 20.87 9.96 2.48
CA THR A 291 20.61 11.37 2.85
C THR A 291 19.16 11.64 3.21
N PHE A 292 18.28 10.64 3.07
CA PHE A 292 16.86 10.80 3.31
C PHE A 292 16.57 11.20 4.76
N ARG A 293 15.69 12.19 4.94
CA ARG A 293 15.19 12.63 6.24
C ARG A 293 13.68 12.79 6.19
N LEU A 294 13.04 12.49 7.31
CA LEU A 294 11.62 12.73 7.53
C LEU A 294 11.44 13.49 8.84
N ILE A 295 10.73 14.62 8.80
CA ILE A 295 10.58 15.53 9.94
C ILE A 295 9.09 15.78 10.20
N GLU A 296 8.66 15.67 11.45
CA GLU A 296 7.38 16.22 11.91
C GLU A 296 7.48 17.75 11.88
N LYS A 297 6.84 18.38 10.89
CA LYS A 297 7.15 19.76 10.50
C LYS A 297 6.91 20.79 11.59
N VAL A 298 5.87 20.59 12.40
CA VAL A 298 5.45 21.53 13.45
C VAL A 298 6.40 21.47 14.65
N THR A 299 6.84 20.28 15.06
CA THR A 299 7.71 20.09 16.23
C THR A 299 9.19 20.19 15.88
N GLY A 300 9.54 19.98 14.60
CA GLY A 300 10.92 19.85 14.14
C GLY A 300 11.56 18.51 14.50
N THR A 301 10.75 17.52 14.94
CA THR A 301 11.27 16.21 15.37
C THR A 301 11.62 15.36 14.16
N GLU A 302 12.86 14.89 14.08
CA GLU A 302 13.28 13.93 13.05
C GLU A 302 12.75 12.53 13.38
N ILE A 303 12.18 11.88 12.38
CA ILE A 303 11.57 10.56 12.50
C ILE A 303 12.64 9.50 12.26
N VAL A 304 12.79 8.62 13.25
CA VAL A 304 13.73 7.49 13.16
C VAL A 304 13.24 6.49 12.12
N LEU A 305 14.14 6.07 11.25
CA LEU A 305 13.88 5.09 10.20
C LEU A 305 14.30 3.70 10.67
N ASN A 306 13.50 2.70 10.35
CA ASN A 306 13.85 1.30 10.53
C ASN A 306 14.79 0.80 9.42
N ARG A 307 14.49 1.19 8.18
CA ARG A 307 15.18 0.69 6.97
C ARG A 307 15.02 1.67 5.82
N VAL A 308 16.02 1.71 4.94
CA VAL A 308 15.90 2.28 3.60
C VAL A 308 16.25 1.18 2.61
N LEU A 309 15.30 0.83 1.75
CA LEU A 309 15.47 -0.09 0.63
C LEU A 309 15.68 0.69 -0.66
N SER A 310 16.39 0.12 -1.63
CA SER A 310 16.61 0.70 -2.95
C SER A 310 16.83 -0.37 -4.01
N ASN A 311 16.96 0.07 -5.26
CA ASN A 311 17.34 -0.75 -6.40
C ASN A 311 18.72 -1.43 -6.27
N VAL A 312 19.57 -1.00 -5.32
CA VAL A 312 20.92 -1.56 -5.12
C VAL A 312 21.10 -2.31 -3.80
N THR A 313 20.19 -2.13 -2.83
CA THR A 313 20.25 -2.87 -1.56
C THR A 313 19.78 -4.31 -1.75
N ASP A 314 20.33 -5.23 -0.93
CA ASP A 314 19.77 -6.56 -0.82
C ASP A 314 18.35 -6.49 -0.26
N GLN A 315 17.44 -7.22 -0.91
CA GLN A 315 16.05 -7.24 -0.50
C GLN A 315 15.87 -8.24 0.65
N PRO A 316 15.14 -7.88 1.72
CA PRO A 316 14.97 -8.73 2.90
C PRO A 316 14.22 -10.03 2.62
N ASP A 317 13.30 -9.99 1.65
CA ASP A 317 12.55 -11.14 1.15
C ASP A 317 13.15 -11.62 -0.18
N ALA A 318 13.36 -12.93 -0.30
CA ALA A 318 13.87 -13.55 -1.52
C ALA A 318 12.92 -13.38 -2.71
N GLU A 319 11.61 -13.31 -2.47
CA GLU A 319 10.62 -13.07 -3.52
C GLU A 319 10.73 -11.63 -4.08
N ALA A 320 11.30 -10.71 -3.30
CA ALA A 320 11.57 -9.35 -3.72
C ALA A 320 12.89 -9.19 -4.50
N ALA A 321 13.70 -10.23 -4.69
CA ALA A 321 15.05 -10.09 -5.25
C ALA A 321 15.10 -9.35 -6.61
N HIS A 322 14.03 -9.45 -7.41
CA HIS A 322 13.89 -8.77 -8.70
C HIS A 322 13.79 -7.22 -8.59
N TRP A 323 13.50 -6.69 -7.41
CA TRP A 323 13.50 -5.24 -7.15
C TRP A 323 14.92 -4.66 -7.02
N LYS A 324 15.91 -5.51 -6.77
CA LYS A 324 17.33 -5.14 -6.91
C LYS A 324 17.73 -5.28 -8.38
N THR A 325 17.75 -4.15 -9.10
CA THR A 325 18.00 -4.12 -10.54
C THR A 325 18.65 -2.82 -10.97
N THR A 326 19.49 -2.88 -12.01
CA THR A 326 20.07 -1.69 -12.65
C THR A 326 19.12 -1.04 -13.67
N GLU A 327 18.00 -1.70 -13.98
CA GLU A 327 17.00 -1.22 -14.94
C GLU A 327 16.04 -0.17 -14.34
N LYS A 328 16.13 0.06 -13.03
CA LYS A 328 15.31 1.01 -12.28
C LYS A 328 16.20 1.73 -11.27
N GLU A 329 15.79 2.94 -10.91
CA GLU A 329 16.40 3.73 -9.84
C GLU A 329 15.29 4.16 -8.86
N TRP A 330 15.34 3.65 -7.63
CA TRP A 330 14.30 3.86 -6.63
C TRP A 330 14.84 3.69 -5.21
N PHE A 331 14.17 4.31 -4.23
CA PHE A 331 14.31 3.94 -2.82
C PHE A 331 12.99 4.04 -2.07
N ALA A 332 12.90 3.36 -0.92
CA ALA A 332 11.81 3.46 0.03
C ALA A 332 12.34 3.47 1.46
N ALA A 333 12.01 4.52 2.21
CA ALA A 333 12.38 4.71 3.60
C ALA A 333 11.20 4.39 4.52
N PHE A 334 11.41 3.49 5.48
CA PHE A 334 10.41 2.99 6.41
C PHE A 334 10.61 3.62 7.79
N PRO A 335 9.70 4.50 8.26
CA PRO A 335 9.72 4.99 9.63
C PRO A 335 9.60 3.85 10.64
N GLN A 336 10.37 3.88 11.73
CA GLN A 336 10.37 2.83 12.75
C GLN A 336 9.03 2.68 13.48
N GLN A 337 8.29 3.77 13.59
CA GLN A 337 6.99 3.80 14.23
C GLN A 337 5.96 4.37 13.27
N ARG A 338 4.70 4.01 13.52
CA ARG A 338 3.54 4.67 12.91
C ARG A 338 3.71 6.20 12.96
N LEU A 339 3.35 6.87 11.88
CA LEU A 339 3.24 8.32 11.85
C LEU A 339 2.02 8.79 12.66
N LYS A 340 2.12 9.91 13.36
CA LYS A 340 0.98 10.47 14.11
C LYS A 340 -0.14 10.84 13.14
N TRP A 341 -1.39 10.68 13.57
CA TRP A 341 -2.55 11.21 12.85
C TRP A 341 -2.54 12.75 12.84
N GLN A 342 -3.27 13.36 11.91
CA GLN A 342 -3.40 14.82 11.77
C GLN A 342 -2.06 15.58 11.87
N THR A 343 -1.01 15.04 11.24
CA THR A 343 0.35 15.56 11.40
C THR A 343 0.93 15.89 10.03
N LEU A 344 1.52 17.08 9.93
CA LEU A 344 2.26 17.55 8.76
C LEU A 344 3.69 17.05 8.84
N TYR A 345 4.12 16.32 7.81
CA TYR A 345 5.48 15.82 7.67
C TYR A 345 6.19 16.49 6.50
N GLU A 346 7.51 16.66 6.63
CA GLU A 346 8.40 17.12 5.58
C GLU A 346 9.44 16.03 5.29
N ALA A 347 9.50 15.60 4.04
CA ALA A 347 10.49 14.64 3.55
C ALA A 347 11.53 15.38 2.71
N SER A 348 12.79 14.93 2.80
CA SER A 348 13.87 15.44 1.97
C SER A 348 14.91 14.38 1.66
N PHE A 349 15.55 14.47 0.50
CA PHE A 349 16.74 13.69 0.15
C PHE A 349 17.57 14.43 -0.91
N ASP A 350 18.83 14.04 -1.03
CA ASP A 350 19.73 14.53 -2.06
C ASP A 350 19.82 13.54 -3.24
N TYR A 351 20.08 14.07 -4.42
CA TYR A 351 20.30 13.30 -5.65
C TYR A 351 21.35 13.99 -6.52
N LEU A 352 21.99 13.22 -7.39
CA LEU A 352 22.85 13.75 -8.44
C LEU A 352 22.03 14.01 -9.70
N TYR A 353 22.21 15.18 -10.30
CA TYR A 353 21.69 15.54 -11.61
C TYR A 353 22.77 16.25 -12.43
N GLY A 354 23.17 15.67 -13.56
CA GLY A 354 24.29 16.20 -14.36
C GLY A 354 25.58 16.37 -13.54
N GLY A 355 25.85 15.42 -12.64
CA GLY A 355 27.01 15.43 -11.74
C GLY A 355 26.91 16.41 -10.55
N GLN A 356 25.84 17.20 -10.43
CA GLN A 356 25.63 18.11 -9.30
C GLN A 356 24.72 17.50 -8.24
N THR A 357 25.07 17.69 -6.97
CA THR A 357 24.18 17.37 -5.84
C THR A 357 23.07 18.41 -5.74
N MET A 358 21.83 17.92 -5.75
CA MET A 358 20.59 18.68 -5.62
C MET A 358 19.79 18.09 -4.46
N THR A 359 18.99 18.93 -3.79
CA THR A 359 18.08 18.48 -2.72
C THR A 359 16.63 18.57 -3.19
N LYS A 360 15.84 17.53 -2.94
CA LYS A 360 14.38 17.56 -3.10
C LYS A 360 13.75 17.60 -1.72
N THR A 361 12.75 18.47 -1.53
CA THR A 361 11.99 18.61 -0.28
C THR A 361 10.51 18.76 -0.61
N TRP A 362 9.65 18.07 0.14
CA TRP A 362 8.20 18.20 0.01
C TRP A 362 7.49 17.84 1.31
N GLN A 363 6.19 18.14 1.38
CA GLN A 363 5.38 17.88 2.56
C GLN A 363 4.15 17.03 2.21
N PHE A 364 3.65 16.31 3.21
CA PHE A 364 2.41 15.53 3.15
C PHE A 364 1.77 15.47 4.54
N LEU A 365 0.50 15.10 4.59
CA LEU A 365 -0.27 14.99 5.84
C LEU A 365 -0.74 13.58 6.09
N THR A 366 -0.94 13.26 7.36
CA THR A 366 -1.81 12.15 7.78
C THR A 366 -3.22 12.67 8.07
N PRO A 367 -4.28 11.86 7.89
CA PRO A 367 -5.64 12.33 8.03
C PRO A 367 -6.00 12.67 9.47
N SER A 368 -6.96 13.60 9.61
CA SER A 368 -7.68 13.85 10.85
C SER A 368 -8.82 12.86 10.98
N LEU A 369 -9.07 12.42 12.21
CA LEU A 369 -10.26 11.64 12.55
C LEU A 369 -11.30 12.58 13.16
N ASP A 370 -12.59 12.36 12.84
CA ASP A 370 -13.70 13.19 13.32
C ASP A 370 -14.13 12.76 14.73
N GLY A 371 -13.28 13.04 15.70
CA GLY A 371 -13.47 12.66 17.09
C GLY A 371 -12.22 12.91 17.93
N GLU A 372 -12.35 12.70 19.23
CA GLU A 372 -11.21 12.82 20.13
C GLU A 372 -10.30 11.61 20.03
N MET A 373 -8.99 11.79 20.16
CA MET A 373 -8.02 10.71 20.11
C MET A 373 -7.32 10.51 21.45
N VAL A 374 -7.37 9.29 21.96
CA VAL A 374 -6.61 8.85 23.13
C VAL A 374 -5.53 7.88 22.67
N THR A 375 -4.28 8.18 23.03
CA THR A 375 -3.15 7.26 22.82
C THR A 375 -2.85 6.50 24.10
N LEU A 376 -2.95 5.18 24.08
CA LEU A 376 -2.85 4.31 25.24
C LEU A 376 -1.46 3.67 25.35
N TYR A 377 -0.50 4.38 25.95
CA TYR A 377 0.84 3.82 26.22
C TYR A 377 0.89 2.84 27.41
N HIS A 378 -0.06 2.97 28.33
CA HIS A 378 -0.10 2.28 29.62
C HIS A 378 -1.54 2.21 30.11
N ASN A 379 -1.80 1.47 31.18
CA ASN A 379 -3.13 1.43 31.79
C ASN A 379 -3.61 2.84 32.14
N ALA A 380 -4.81 3.20 31.72
CA ALA A 380 -5.33 4.55 31.86
C ALA A 380 -6.80 4.56 32.26
N GLN A 381 -7.22 5.70 32.82
CA GLN A 381 -8.63 6.07 32.97
C GLN A 381 -8.87 7.34 32.17
N TYR A 382 -10.04 7.44 31.57
CA TYR A 382 -10.38 8.55 30.70
C TYR A 382 -11.84 8.95 30.90
N ASP A 383 -12.10 10.25 31.04
CA ASP A 383 -13.45 10.79 31.19
C ASP A 383 -14.09 10.90 29.80
N TYR A 384 -15.13 10.09 29.57
CA TYR A 384 -15.80 10.01 28.27
C TYR A 384 -17.19 10.66 28.35
N HIS A 385 -17.43 11.66 27.51
CA HIS A 385 -18.75 12.28 27.40
C HIS A 385 -19.68 11.42 26.56
N LEU A 386 -20.84 11.06 27.12
CA LEU A 386 -21.76 10.13 26.47
C LEU A 386 -22.13 10.58 25.03
N GLY A 387 -21.98 9.66 24.08
CA GLY A 387 -22.31 9.88 22.67
C GLY A 387 -21.23 10.55 21.81
N GLN A 388 -20.09 10.96 22.37
CA GLN A 388 -18.97 11.51 21.59
C GLN A 388 -18.21 10.42 20.83
N THR A 389 -17.64 10.74 19.67
CA THR A 389 -16.73 9.81 18.97
C THR A 389 -15.37 9.84 19.65
N LEU A 390 -14.91 8.67 20.10
CA LEU A 390 -13.58 8.48 20.68
C LEU A 390 -12.77 7.50 19.85
N TYR A 391 -11.59 7.92 19.41
CA TYR A 391 -10.58 7.07 18.80
C TYR A 391 -9.56 6.66 19.85
N ILE A 392 -9.29 5.36 19.94
CA ILE A 392 -8.35 4.78 20.89
C ILE A 392 -7.23 4.16 20.08
N TYR A 393 -6.10 4.85 20.03
CA TYR A 393 -4.88 4.34 19.44
C TYR A 393 -4.04 3.63 20.51
N VAL A 394 -3.65 2.38 20.24
CA VAL A 394 -2.79 1.58 21.11
C VAL A 394 -1.46 1.37 20.38
N PRO A 395 -0.43 2.18 20.69
CA PRO A 395 0.89 2.00 20.09
C PRO A 395 1.39 0.56 20.28
N PRO A 396 2.04 -0.02 19.25
CA PRO A 396 2.67 -1.31 19.40
C PRO A 396 3.77 -1.21 20.45
N GLU A 397 3.89 -2.23 21.30
CA GLU A 397 4.97 -2.27 22.28
C GLU A 397 6.35 -2.24 21.62
N ASN A 398 6.46 -2.86 20.45
CA ASN A 398 7.65 -2.88 19.60
C ASN A 398 7.22 -3.14 18.14
N CYS A 399 8.13 -3.00 17.18
CA CYS A 399 7.77 -3.22 15.77
C CYS A 399 7.43 -4.70 15.44
N THR A 400 7.73 -5.66 16.32
CA THR A 400 7.47 -7.09 16.09
C THR A 400 6.07 -7.52 16.53
N VAL A 401 5.23 -6.61 17.05
CA VAL A 401 3.81 -6.86 17.33
C VAL A 401 3.10 -7.23 16.02
N ASN A 402 2.62 -8.47 15.93
CA ASN A 402 2.00 -9.05 14.74
C ASN A 402 0.52 -9.41 14.93
N ALA A 403 0.02 -9.37 16.16
CA ALA A 403 -1.39 -9.55 16.45
C ALA A 403 -1.86 -8.56 17.51
N ASN A 404 -3.04 -8.00 17.30
CA ASN A 404 -3.71 -7.13 18.26
C ASN A 404 -5.11 -7.67 18.51
N LYS A 405 -5.45 -7.83 19.78
CA LYS A 405 -6.77 -8.25 20.23
C LYS A 405 -7.29 -7.26 21.25
N TRP A 406 -8.61 -7.18 21.34
CA TRP A 406 -9.24 -6.40 22.39
C TRP A 406 -10.48 -7.10 22.91
N THR A 407 -10.84 -6.79 24.14
CA THR A 407 -12.08 -7.21 24.78
C THR A 407 -12.71 -6.02 25.48
N SER A 408 -14.04 -5.99 25.56
CA SER A 408 -14.78 -4.96 26.28
C SER A 408 -15.59 -5.56 27.42
N ASN A 409 -15.69 -4.82 28.52
CA ASN A 409 -16.59 -5.10 29.63
C ASN A 409 -17.33 -3.80 29.97
N TYR A 410 -18.66 -3.84 30.03
CA TYR A 410 -19.44 -2.63 30.30
C TYR A 410 -20.64 -2.88 31.22
N GLU A 411 -21.09 -1.82 31.87
CA GLU A 411 -22.26 -1.78 32.74
C GLU A 411 -23.32 -0.83 32.16
N TYR A 412 -24.59 -1.15 32.36
CA TYR A 412 -25.72 -0.35 31.88
C TYR A 412 -26.95 -0.53 32.78
N ASP A 413 -27.91 0.39 32.67
CA ASP A 413 -29.21 0.25 33.34
C ASP A 413 -30.02 -0.88 32.71
N THR A 414 -30.43 -1.86 33.51
CA THR A 414 -31.24 -3.00 33.08
C THR A 414 -32.59 -2.62 32.46
N GLN A 415 -33.07 -1.39 32.66
CA GLN A 415 -34.29 -0.89 32.03
C GLN A 415 -34.06 -0.33 30.62
N GLN A 416 -32.82 -0.23 30.16
CA GLN A 416 -32.44 0.30 28.86
C GLN A 416 -31.65 -0.72 28.04
N THR A 417 -31.78 -0.65 26.72
CA THR A 417 -30.90 -1.41 25.81
C THR A 417 -29.57 -0.66 25.71
N PRO A 418 -28.42 -1.28 26.02
CA PRO A 418 -27.12 -0.64 25.88
C PRO A 418 -26.83 -0.38 24.39
N GLU A 419 -26.18 0.73 24.09
CA GLU A 419 -25.89 1.14 22.72
C GLU A 419 -24.39 1.47 22.63
N LEU A 420 -23.58 0.47 22.31
CA LEU A 420 -22.13 0.59 22.18
C LEU A 420 -21.72 0.15 20.78
N THR A 421 -21.10 1.07 20.04
CA THR A 421 -20.47 0.79 18.75
C THR A 421 -18.96 0.85 18.93
N VAL A 422 -18.28 -0.22 18.51
CA VAL A 422 -16.82 -0.27 18.41
C VAL A 422 -16.48 -0.74 17.00
N GLU A 423 -15.78 0.11 16.26
CA GLU A 423 -15.33 -0.14 14.88
C GLU A 423 -13.80 -0.21 14.89
N VAL A 424 -13.23 -1.20 14.21
CA VAL A 424 -11.79 -1.26 13.97
C VAL A 424 -11.48 -0.29 12.84
N VAL A 425 -10.67 0.74 13.11
CA VAL A 425 -10.16 1.65 12.08
C VAL A 425 -8.96 1.02 11.38
N ASP A 426 -8.08 0.44 12.18
CA ASP A 426 -6.92 -0.35 11.76
C ASP A 426 -6.51 -1.27 12.93
N PRO A 427 -5.58 -2.23 12.74
CA PRO A 427 -5.14 -3.13 13.80
C PRO A 427 -4.70 -2.51 15.14
N GLN A 428 -4.41 -1.19 15.20
CA GLN A 428 -3.98 -0.50 16.42
C GLN A 428 -4.92 0.62 16.86
N THR A 429 -6.00 0.89 16.11
CA THR A 429 -6.90 2.03 16.35
C THR A 429 -8.35 1.57 16.32
N LEU A 430 -9.06 1.81 17.42
CA LEU A 430 -10.49 1.59 17.50
C LEU A 430 -11.24 2.92 17.49
N LYS A 431 -12.39 2.96 16.84
CA LYS A 431 -13.38 4.03 16.96
C LYS A 431 -14.51 3.55 17.85
N LEU A 432 -14.88 4.36 18.82
CA LEU A 432 -15.84 4.04 19.85
C LEU A 432 -16.92 5.12 19.97
N VAL A 433 -18.17 4.67 20.03
CA VAL A 433 -19.32 5.51 20.39
C VAL A 433 -20.16 4.74 21.40
N ALA A 434 -20.26 5.25 22.62
CA ALA A 434 -21.08 4.67 23.68
C ALA A 434 -22.27 5.58 24.03
N ARG A 435 -23.45 4.98 24.04
CA ARG A 435 -24.75 5.55 24.41
C ARG A 435 -25.42 4.57 25.39
N LYS A 436 -26.06 5.06 26.45
CA LYS A 436 -26.75 4.23 27.45
C LYS A 436 -25.85 3.16 28.10
N VAL A 437 -24.60 3.51 28.37
CA VAL A 437 -23.62 2.71 29.13
C VAL A 437 -23.16 3.56 30.31
N SER A 438 -22.99 2.97 31.50
CA SER A 438 -22.58 3.70 32.72
C SER A 438 -21.10 3.53 33.06
N GLN A 439 -20.50 2.39 32.69
CA GLN A 439 -19.06 2.14 32.80
C GLN A 439 -18.61 1.27 31.63
N LEU A 440 -17.40 1.49 31.14
CA LEU A 440 -16.79 0.65 30.11
C LEU A 440 -15.30 0.48 30.39
N SER A 441 -14.80 -0.74 30.25
CA SER A 441 -13.40 -1.11 30.32
C SER A 441 -13.02 -1.86 29.06
N LEU A 442 -11.94 -1.43 28.43
CA LEU A 442 -11.34 -2.10 27.28
C LEU A 442 -10.00 -2.68 27.69
N THR A 443 -9.76 -3.95 27.36
CA THR A 443 -8.47 -4.61 27.56
C THR A 443 -7.92 -4.96 26.19
N PHE A 444 -6.74 -4.44 25.89
CA PHE A 444 -5.98 -4.68 24.67
C PHE A 444 -4.84 -5.65 24.96
N THR A 445 -4.69 -6.65 24.10
CA THR A 445 -3.60 -7.63 24.15
C THR A 445 -2.84 -7.57 22.83
N GLN A 446 -1.56 -7.27 22.90
CA GLN A 446 -0.64 -7.29 21.76
C GLN A 446 0.24 -8.53 21.88
N THR A 447 0.42 -9.26 20.79
CA THR A 447 1.34 -10.39 20.72
C THR A 447 2.44 -10.06 19.72
N ASP A 448 3.70 -10.32 20.09
CA ASP A 448 4.84 -10.18 19.18
C ASP A 448 5.24 -11.50 18.51
N LEU A 449 6.16 -11.41 17.54
CA LEU A 449 6.67 -12.57 16.80
C LEU A 449 7.25 -13.70 17.68
N SER A 450 7.64 -13.42 18.93
CA SER A 450 8.13 -14.44 19.88
C SER A 450 6.99 -15.15 20.63
N GLY A 451 5.76 -14.64 20.50
CA GLY A 451 4.59 -15.07 21.27
C GLY A 451 4.45 -14.36 22.62
N GLN A 452 5.28 -13.34 22.91
CA GLN A 452 5.15 -12.56 24.14
C GLN A 452 3.91 -11.66 24.06
N GLU A 453 3.10 -11.66 25.12
CA GLU A 453 1.89 -10.84 25.22
C GLU A 453 2.10 -9.59 26.09
N TYR A 454 1.55 -8.47 25.64
CA TYR A 454 1.53 -7.19 26.35
C TYR A 454 0.09 -6.74 26.52
N MET A 455 -0.31 -6.40 27.74
CA MET A 455 -1.69 -6.02 28.06
C MET A 455 -1.80 -4.58 28.52
N LYS A 456 -2.76 -3.85 27.96
CA LYS A 456 -3.09 -2.46 28.33
C LYS A 456 -4.60 -2.36 28.57
N THR A 457 -5.01 -1.67 29.63
CA THR A 457 -6.43 -1.48 29.97
C THR A 457 -6.79 -0.01 29.97
N LEU A 458 -7.88 0.34 29.29
CA LEU A 458 -8.50 1.66 29.32
C LEU A 458 -9.86 1.58 30.01
N LYS A 459 -10.03 2.33 31.10
CA LYS A 459 -11.33 2.50 31.75
C LYS A 459 -11.94 3.83 31.35
N LEU A 460 -13.17 3.80 30.84
CA LEU A 460 -13.94 4.97 30.46
C LEU A 460 -14.94 5.30 31.57
N ASN A 461 -14.73 6.45 32.22
CA ASN A 461 -15.65 7.03 33.17
C ASN A 461 -16.71 7.80 32.38
N ILE A 462 -17.88 7.20 32.18
CA ILE A 462 -18.91 7.76 31.33
C ILE A 462 -19.66 8.86 32.09
N ARG A 463 -19.68 10.07 31.54
CA ARG A 463 -20.31 11.26 32.12
C ARG A 463 -21.46 11.78 31.29
#